data_AF-A0ABD1LU55-F1
#
_entry.id   AF-A0ABD1LU55-F1
#
_cell.length_a   1.000
_cell.length_b   1.000
_cell.length_c   1.000
_cell.angle_alpha   90.00
_cell.angle_beta   90.00
_cell.angle_gamma   90.00
#
_symmetry.space_group_name_H-M   'P 1'
#
loop_
_entity.id
_entity.type
_entity.pdbx_description
1 polymer ?
#
loop_
_entity_poly.entity_id
_entity_poly.type
_entity_poly.pdbx_seq_one_letter_code
_entity_poly.pdbx_strand_id
1 'polypeptide(L)'
;MFLRYFASDRRHMKDSGGNWIEGPPPYEPLVAEDGTVHNLNEYISISVADAITDVTTSSVKHAISTQKHGVVIKENQLEELSSQLSSLL
;
A
#
# COMPACT_ATOMS: atom_id res chain seq x y z
N MET A 1 -6.09 -1.53 7.49
CA MET A 1 -5.11 -2.20 6.60
C MET A 1 -3.77 -1.45 6.59
N PHE A 2 -3.67 -0.27 5.97
CA PHE A 2 -2.39 0.47 5.87
C PHE A 2 -1.68 0.67 7.22
N LEU A 3 -2.35 1.26 8.22
CA LEU A 3 -1.77 1.50 9.55
C LEU A 3 -1.31 0.24 10.29
N ARG A 4 -1.88 -0.92 9.95
CA ARG A 4 -1.56 -2.20 10.60
C ARG A 4 -0.34 -2.88 9.98
N TYR A 5 -0.20 -2.78 8.66
CA TYR A 5 0.74 -3.58 7.89
C TYR A 5 1.89 -2.78 7.26
N PHE A 6 1.81 -1.45 7.16
CA PHE A 6 2.87 -0.64 6.56
C PHE A 6 4.08 -0.52 7.48
N ALA A 7 5.27 -0.69 6.92
CA ALA A 7 6.53 -0.51 7.61
C ALA A 7 7.62 0.07 6.70
N SER A 8 8.41 0.99 7.24
CA SER A 8 9.54 1.57 6.54
C SER A 8 10.62 2.01 7.51
N ASP A 9 11.74 1.31 7.47
CA ASP A 9 13.01 1.69 8.08
C ASP A 9 13.78 2.78 7.32
N ARG A 10 13.15 3.33 6.26
CA ARG A 10 13.66 4.46 5.47
C ARG A 10 14.98 4.19 4.73
N ARG A 11 15.42 2.93 4.64
CA ARG A 11 16.72 2.58 4.00
C ARG A 11 16.83 3.05 2.55
N HIS A 12 15.71 3.17 1.85
CA HIS A 12 15.65 3.64 0.46
C HIS A 12 16.05 5.12 0.31
N MET A 13 16.04 5.91 1.39
CA MET A 13 16.48 7.31 1.41
C MET A 13 17.95 7.47 1.79
N LYS A 14 18.71 6.37 1.88
CA LYS A 14 20.17 6.42 2.06
C LYS A 14 20.87 6.14 0.74
N ASP A 15 21.91 6.91 0.45
CA ASP A 15 22.79 6.66 -0.68
C ASP A 15 23.72 5.45 -0.44
N SER A 16 24.55 5.13 -1.44
CA SER A 16 25.51 4.02 -1.34
C SER A 16 26.58 4.19 -0.25
N GLY A 17 26.81 5.43 0.22
CA GLY A 17 27.70 5.75 1.34
C GLY A 17 27.01 5.73 2.70
N GLY A 18 25.68 5.52 2.74
CA GLY A 18 24.87 5.54 3.95
C GLY A 18 24.42 6.93 4.41
N ASN A 19 24.68 7.98 3.62
CA ASN A 19 24.21 9.33 3.90
C ASN A 19 22.74 9.46 3.50
N TRP A 20 22.01 10.32 4.21
CA TRP A 20 20.63 10.65 3.84
C TRP A 20 20.59 11.49 2.57
N ILE A 21 19.79 11.07 1.60
CA ILE A 21 19.47 11.86 0.40
C ILE A 21 18.67 13.11 0.81
N GLU A 22 17.72 12.92 1.73
CA GLU A 22 16.96 13.98 2.41
C GLU A 22 16.80 13.61 3.89
N GLY A 23 16.78 14.62 4.75
CA GLY A 23 16.66 14.42 6.20
C GLY A 23 15.39 13.64 6.57
N PRO A 24 15.48 12.60 7.42
CA PRO A 24 14.30 11.82 7.78
C PRO A 24 13.36 12.65 8.68
N PRO A 25 12.05 12.35 8.69
CA PRO A 25 11.15 12.90 9.69
C PRO A 25 11.64 12.64 11.13
N PRO A 26 11.34 13.55 12.08
CA PRO A 26 11.94 13.52 13.44
C PRO A 26 11.34 12.47 14.38
N TYR A 27 10.40 11.64 13.90
CA TYR A 27 9.83 10.52 14.66
C TYR A 27 10.52 9.20 14.27
N GLU A 28 10.36 8.17 15.08
CA GLU A 28 10.93 6.83 14.83
C GLU A 28 10.38 6.19 13.53
N PRO A 29 11.14 5.31 12.86
CA PRO A 29 10.62 4.56 11.71
C PRO A 29 9.32 3.81 12.02
N LEU A 30 8.45 3.68 11.02
CA LEU A 30 7.18 2.98 11.19
C LEU A 30 7.42 1.47 11.15
N VAL A 31 6.92 0.78 12.17
CA VAL A 31 6.97 -0.69 12.31
C VAL A 31 5.54 -1.22 12.28
N ALA A 32 5.31 -2.28 11.51
CA ALA A 32 4.00 -2.90 11.40
C ALA A 32 3.63 -3.67 12.69
N GLU A 33 2.35 -3.97 12.86
CA GLU A 33 1.84 -4.70 14.03
C GLU A 33 2.49 -6.09 14.21
N ASP A 34 2.88 -6.74 13.10
CA ASP A 34 3.55 -8.04 13.09
C ASP A 34 5.08 -7.96 13.33
N GLY A 35 5.61 -6.77 13.58
CA GLY A 35 7.04 -6.52 13.78
C GLY A 35 7.84 -6.33 12.49
N THR A 36 7.21 -6.36 11.32
CA THR A 36 7.87 -6.03 10.05
C THR A 36 8.43 -4.60 10.11
N VAL A 37 9.70 -4.42 9.75
CA VAL A 37 10.38 -3.10 9.76
C VAL A 37 10.54 -2.50 8.36
N HIS A 38 10.34 -3.30 7.31
CA HIS A 38 10.54 -2.87 5.93
C HIS A 38 9.66 -3.68 4.97
N ASN A 39 8.68 -3.02 4.35
CA ASN A 39 7.91 -3.59 3.25
C ASN A 39 7.45 -2.55 2.22
N LEU A 40 8.12 -1.39 2.15
CA LEU A 40 7.76 -0.33 1.20
C LEU A 40 7.62 -0.85 -0.24
N ASN A 41 8.48 -1.78 -0.65
CA ASN A 41 8.45 -2.40 -1.98
C ASN A 41 7.10 -3.07 -2.31
N GLU A 42 6.41 -3.63 -1.31
CA GLU A 42 5.10 -4.28 -1.48
C GLU A 42 3.97 -3.27 -1.74
N TYR A 43 4.19 -2.00 -1.41
CA TYR A 43 3.23 -0.91 -1.65
C TYR A 43 3.51 -0.13 -2.95
N ILE A 44 4.77 -0.06 -3.39
CA ILE A 44 5.15 0.67 -4.61
C ILE A 44 5.18 -0.22 -5.86
N SER A 45 5.33 -1.54 -5.68
CA SER A 45 5.32 -2.48 -6.79
C SER A 45 3.91 -2.60 -7.34
N ILE A 46 3.74 -2.22 -8.60
CA ILE A 46 2.47 -2.30 -9.32
C ILE A 46 2.68 -3.26 -10.50
N SER A 47 1.88 -4.32 -10.55
CA SER A 47 1.86 -5.28 -11.64
C SER A 47 0.48 -5.34 -12.26
N VAL A 48 0.42 -5.37 -13.60
CA VAL A 48 -0.83 -5.58 -14.34
C VAL A 48 -1.44 -6.93 -14.02
N ALA A 49 -0.63 -7.93 -13.66
CA ALA A 49 -1.11 -9.26 -13.28
C ALA A 49 -1.93 -9.25 -11.97
N ASP A 50 -1.70 -8.25 -11.11
CA ASP A 50 -2.39 -8.11 -9.82
C ASP A 50 -3.64 -7.20 -9.93
N ALA A 51 -3.85 -6.59 -11.10
CA ALA A 51 -4.98 -5.70 -11.31
C ALA A 51 -6.30 -6.48 -11.36
N ILE A 52 -7.28 -6.06 -10.56
CA ILE A 52 -8.62 -6.67 -10.63
C ILE A 52 -9.25 -6.42 -12.00
N THR A 53 -9.88 -7.46 -12.56
CA THR A 53 -10.49 -7.37 -13.90
C THR A 53 -11.69 -6.43 -13.91
N ASP A 54 -12.53 -6.54 -12.87
CA ASP A 54 -13.76 -5.78 -12.70
C ASP A 54 -13.87 -5.22 -11.28
N VAL A 55 -14.28 -3.96 -11.20
CA VAL A 55 -14.50 -3.25 -9.94
C VAL A 55 -15.99 -3.32 -9.62
N THR A 56 -16.35 -4.30 -8.80
CA THR A 56 -17.72 -4.51 -8.30
C THR A 56 -17.72 -4.40 -6.79
N THR A 57 -18.88 -4.17 -6.17
CA THR A 57 -18.99 -4.11 -4.71
C THR A 57 -18.42 -5.36 -4.04
N SER A 58 -18.68 -6.54 -4.62
CA SER A 58 -18.23 -7.83 -4.08
C SER A 58 -16.72 -8.03 -4.26
N SER A 59 -16.15 -7.68 -5.42
CA SER A 59 -14.70 -7.79 -5.65
C SER A 59 -13.92 -6.84 -4.74
N VAL A 60 -14.39 -5.60 -4.57
CA VAL A 60 -13.79 -4.61 -3.67
C VAL A 60 -13.92 -5.03 -2.20
N LYS A 61 -15.12 -5.44 -1.74
CA LYS A 61 -15.32 -5.97 -0.37
C LYS A 61 -14.41 -7.15 -0.07
N HIS A 62 -14.37 -8.11 -0.99
CA HIS A 62 -13.56 -9.31 -0.82
C HIS A 62 -12.10 -8.93 -0.66
N ALA A 63 -11.57 -8.13 -1.57
CA ALA A 63 -10.15 -7.80 -1.55
C ALA A 63 -9.76 -6.92 -0.35
N ILE A 64 -10.58 -5.97 0.08
CA ILE A 64 -10.32 -5.20 1.32
C ILE A 64 -10.31 -6.12 2.55
N SER A 65 -11.11 -7.19 2.54
CA SER A 65 -11.23 -8.13 3.66
C SER A 65 -10.14 -9.19 3.69
N THR A 66 -9.61 -9.59 2.52
CA THR A 66 -8.67 -10.73 2.41
C THR A 66 -7.25 -10.33 2.07
N GLN A 67 -7.04 -9.22 1.37
CA GLN A 67 -5.71 -8.80 0.94
C GLN A 67 -5.01 -7.97 2.01
N LYS A 68 -3.73 -8.29 2.26
CA LYS A 68 -2.91 -7.59 3.25
C LYS A 68 -2.64 -6.12 2.86
N HIS A 69 -2.44 -5.84 1.58
CA HIS A 69 -2.01 -4.52 1.09
C HIS A 69 -3.04 -3.80 0.20
N GLY A 70 -4.17 -4.43 -0.08
CA GLY A 70 -5.28 -3.84 -0.82
C GLY A 70 -5.43 -4.42 -2.22
N VAL A 71 -5.81 -3.57 -3.17
CA VAL A 71 -6.05 -3.94 -4.56
C VAL A 71 -5.22 -3.07 -5.50
N VAL A 72 -4.78 -3.68 -6.60
CA VAL A 72 -4.32 -2.94 -7.77
C VAL A 72 -5.52 -2.74 -8.69
N ILE A 73 -5.72 -1.51 -9.15
CA ILE A 73 -6.74 -1.16 -10.14
C ILE A 73 -6.08 -0.48 -11.34
N LYS A 74 -6.75 -0.52 -12.48
CA LYS A 74 -6.37 0.27 -13.65
C LYS A 74 -6.81 1.73 -13.42
N GLU A 75 -6.12 2.65 -14.08
CA GLU A 75 -6.41 4.09 -13.99
C GLU A 75 -7.88 4.41 -14.32
N ASN A 76 -8.41 3.79 -15.37
CA ASN A 76 -9.79 3.97 -15.82
C ASN A 76 -10.86 3.36 -14.89
N GLN A 77 -10.46 2.72 -13.78
CA GLN A 77 -11.36 2.11 -12.79
C GLN A 77 -11.48 2.92 -11.49
N LEU A 78 -10.78 4.06 -11.37
CA LEU A 78 -10.71 4.84 -10.13
C LEU A 78 -12.08 5.39 -9.69
N GLU A 79 -12.87 5.91 -10.64
CA GLU A 79 -14.21 6.43 -10.37
C GLU A 79 -15.16 5.31 -9.90
N GLU A 80 -15.10 4.16 -10.55
CA GLU A 80 -15.87 2.97 -10.17
C GLU A 80 -15.49 2.52 -8.75
N LEU A 81 -14.19 2.44 -8.43
CA LEU A 81 -13.73 2.10 -7.08
C LEU A 81 -14.30 3.07 -6.03
N SER A 82 -14.27 4.36 -6.33
CA SER A 82 -14.78 5.41 -5.42
C SER A 82 -16.28 5.27 -5.18
N SER A 83 -17.05 4.95 -6.22
CA SER A 83 -18.48 4.64 -6.14
C SER A 83 -18.74 3.40 -5.28
N GLN A 84 -18.00 2.32 -5.54
CA GLN A 84 -18.14 1.08 -4.78
C GLN A 84 -17.80 1.28 -3.31
N LEU A 85 -16.70 1.96 -2.97
CA LEU A 85 -16.33 2.26 -1.58
C LEU A 85 -17.38 3.09 -0.84
N SER A 86 -17.99 4.06 -1.52
CA SER A 86 -19.05 4.89 -0.93
C SER A 86 -20.30 4.08 -0.58
N SER A 87 -20.55 2.97 -1.29
CA SER A 87 -21.65 2.04 -0.97
C SER A 87 -21.34 1.08 0.19
N LEU A 88 -20.09 1.06 0.69
CA LEU A 88 -19.65 0.20 1.80
C LEU A 88 -19.72 0.88 3.16
N LEU A 89 -19.76 2.21 3.17
CA LEU A 89 -19.80 3.07 4.35
C LEU A 89 -21.24 3.50 4.65
#